data_AF-A0A924NI14-F1
#
_entry.id   AF-A0A924NI14-F1
#
_cell.length_a   1.000
_cell.length_b   1.000
_cell.length_c   1.000
_cell.angle_alpha   90.00
_cell.angle_beta   90.00
_cell.angle_gamma   90.00
#
_symmetry.space_group_name_H-M   'P 1'
#
loop_
_entity.id
_entity.type
_entity.pdbx_description
1 polymer ?
#
loop_
_entity_poly.entity_id
_entity_poly.type
_entity_poly.pdbx_seq_one_letter_code
_entity_poly.pdbx_strand_id
1 'polypeptide(L)'
;RSIALAPGGGGVFALAIDPEQALLDYLHMFYKLSPTGIPARTLRRIGAIDLATTIAPGLRDVLLTGKVKEAVVRQPKDGRTYDAVVLDAPPTGRIARFLNISHEIGGLAKVGPLKNQSDGVMAVLRSPQTAVHLVTLLEEMPVQETVDGVAELESIDLPVGGVVVNMVRTPALAPADLLAAETGGLDLAALTAGLEAAGVRPSATLVRALATEAGDHAARVQLEERGRDALAGLGKPSYELPLLADAIDLAGLYELARLLTDQGMA
;
A
#
# COMPACT_ATOMS: atom_id res chain seq x y z
N ARG A 1 -6.17 19.20 5.88
CA ARG A 1 -5.67 19.70 7.18
C ARG A 1 -4.17 19.41 7.26
N SER A 2 -3.33 20.29 7.80
CA SER A 2 -1.92 19.96 8.05
C SER A 2 -1.84 18.88 9.13
N ILE A 3 -0.99 17.87 8.94
CA ILE A 3 -0.84 16.74 9.87
C ILE A 3 0.60 16.49 10.31
N ALA A 4 1.60 16.90 9.54
CA ALA A 4 3.01 16.76 9.89
C ALA A 4 3.88 17.79 9.15
N LEU A 5 5.10 17.99 9.64
CA LEU A 5 6.15 18.80 8.99
C LEU A 5 7.22 17.87 8.46
N ALA A 6 7.50 17.90 7.17
CA ALA A 6 8.60 17.15 6.59
C ALA A 6 9.96 17.82 6.89
N PRO A 7 11.07 17.06 6.87
CA PRO A 7 12.41 17.63 6.91
C PRO A 7 12.58 18.77 5.88
N GLY A 8 13.33 19.81 6.24
CA GLY A 8 13.53 20.97 5.36
C GLY A 8 12.35 21.96 5.31
N GLY A 9 11.33 21.79 6.16
CA GLY A 9 10.20 22.73 6.28
C GLY A 9 9.03 22.43 5.35
N GLY A 10 9.00 21.26 4.71
CA GLY A 10 7.85 20.81 3.93
C GLY A 10 6.62 20.54 4.82
N GLY A 11 5.42 20.56 4.25
CA GLY A 11 4.17 20.31 4.97
C GLY A 11 3.42 19.10 4.43
N VAL A 12 2.97 18.22 5.32
CA VAL A 12 2.11 17.08 4.95
C VAL A 12 0.67 17.41 5.31
N PHE A 13 -0.23 17.29 4.34
CA PHE A 13 -1.65 17.56 4.50
C PHE A 13 -2.46 16.28 4.32
N ALA A 14 -3.41 16.04 5.22
CA ALA A 14 -4.38 14.96 5.08
C ALA A 14 -5.71 15.46 4.53
N LEU A 15 -6.28 14.66 3.61
CA LEU A 15 -7.63 14.78 3.11
C LEU A 15 -8.33 13.42 3.26
N ALA A 16 -9.15 13.28 4.31
CA ALA A 16 -10.08 12.16 4.41
C ALA A 16 -11.27 12.46 3.50
N ILE A 17 -11.41 11.72 2.40
CA ILE A 17 -12.45 11.98 1.40
C ILE A 17 -13.78 11.42 1.92
N ASP A 18 -14.74 12.32 2.12
CA ASP A 18 -16.13 11.99 2.35
C ASP A 18 -16.82 11.74 1.00
N PRO A 19 -17.29 10.51 0.70
CA PRO A 19 -17.95 10.19 -0.57
C PRO A 19 -19.20 11.04 -0.81
N GLU A 20 -19.98 11.35 0.22
CA GLU A 20 -21.22 12.13 0.08
C GLU A 20 -20.90 13.57 -0.33
N GLN A 21 -19.92 14.18 0.34
CA GLN A 21 -19.45 15.51 -0.04
C GLN A 21 -18.83 15.50 -1.45
N ALA A 22 -18.08 14.47 -1.80
CA ALA A 22 -17.49 14.33 -3.13
C ALA A 22 -18.56 14.23 -4.24
N LEU A 23 -19.67 13.52 -3.99
CA LEU A 23 -20.80 13.46 -4.92
C LEU A 23 -21.43 14.84 -5.12
N LEU A 24 -21.62 15.60 -4.05
CA LEU A 24 -22.19 16.95 -4.13
C LEU A 24 -21.26 17.93 -4.86
N ASP A 25 -19.96 17.86 -4.59
CA ASP A 25 -18.96 18.65 -5.30
C ASP A 25 -18.94 18.32 -6.80
N TYR A 26 -19.05 17.03 -7.14
CA TYR A 26 -19.18 16.55 -8.52
C TYR A 26 -20.43 17.11 -9.21
N LEU A 27 -21.60 16.99 -8.57
CA LEU A 27 -22.86 17.52 -9.08
C LEU A 27 -22.81 19.04 -9.26
N HIS A 28 -22.18 19.75 -8.34
CA HIS A 28 -22.00 21.20 -8.46
C HIS A 28 -21.10 21.59 -9.62
N MET A 29 -19.95 20.93 -9.75
CA MET A 29 -18.96 21.26 -10.77
C MET A 29 -19.51 21.00 -12.19
N PHE A 30 -20.17 19.86 -12.40
CA PHE A 30 -20.58 19.39 -13.74
C PHE A 30 -22.03 19.67 -14.10
N TYR A 31 -22.95 19.66 -13.13
CA TYR A 31 -24.38 19.89 -13.37
C TYR A 31 -24.86 21.25 -12.85
N LYS A 32 -23.94 22.09 -12.35
CA LYS A 32 -24.22 23.43 -11.80
C LYS A 32 -25.27 23.40 -10.68
N LEU A 33 -25.38 22.27 -9.99
CA LEU A 33 -26.27 22.09 -8.85
C LEU A 33 -25.62 22.73 -7.62
N SER A 34 -26.25 23.77 -7.06
CA SER A 34 -25.71 24.41 -5.86
C SER A 34 -25.58 23.39 -4.71
N PRO A 35 -24.41 23.31 -4.02
CA PRO A 35 -24.21 22.42 -2.88
C PRO A 35 -25.15 22.69 -1.71
N THR A 36 -25.71 23.91 -1.65
CA THR A 36 -26.68 24.36 -0.63
C THR A 36 -28.12 24.41 -1.16
N GLY A 37 -28.32 24.05 -2.44
CA GLY A 37 -29.61 24.07 -3.11
C GLY A 37 -30.60 23.04 -2.56
N ILE A 38 -31.88 23.20 -2.92
CA ILE A 38 -32.94 22.24 -2.56
C ILE A 38 -32.61 20.82 -3.04
N PRO A 39 -32.12 20.58 -4.28
CA PRO A 39 -31.77 19.24 -4.74
C PRO A 39 -30.66 18.58 -3.90
N ALA A 40 -29.60 19.33 -3.57
CA ALA A 40 -28.49 18.84 -2.73
C ALA A 40 -28.96 18.51 -1.30
N ARG A 41 -29.81 19.34 -0.69
CA ARG A 41 -30.40 19.06 0.63
C ARG A 41 -31.31 17.84 0.63
N THR A 42 -32.10 17.63 -0.43
CA THR A 42 -32.92 16.43 -0.58
C THR A 42 -32.05 15.19 -0.69
N LEU A 43 -31.01 15.21 -1.53
CA LEU A 43 -30.03 14.13 -1.68
C LEU A 43 -29.37 13.76 -0.35
N ARG A 44 -28.90 14.73 0.45
CA ARG A 44 -28.36 14.46 1.79
C ARG A 44 -29.36 13.79 2.71
N ARG A 45 -30.62 14.24 2.67
CA ARG A 45 -31.68 13.74 3.58
C ARG A 45 -32.11 12.30 3.28
N ILE A 46 -31.98 11.87 2.03
CA ILE A 46 -32.39 10.53 1.58
C ILE A 46 -31.23 9.52 1.52
N GLY A 47 -30.00 9.93 1.84
CA GLY A 47 -28.81 9.08 1.69
C GLY A 47 -28.31 9.06 0.24
N ALA A 48 -27.69 10.16 -0.20
CA ALA A 48 -27.27 10.34 -1.59
C ALA A 48 -26.36 9.23 -2.10
N ILE A 49 -25.45 8.74 -1.24
CA ILE A 49 -24.53 7.68 -1.59
C ILE A 49 -25.22 6.34 -1.63
N ASP A 50 -26.05 5.98 -0.65
CA ASP A 50 -26.76 4.69 -0.65
C ASP A 50 -27.65 4.55 -1.88
N LEU A 51 -28.37 5.61 -2.26
CA LEU A 51 -29.16 5.64 -3.49
C LEU A 51 -28.26 5.51 -4.73
N ALA A 52 -27.16 6.27 -4.78
CA ALA A 52 -26.31 6.30 -5.95
C ALA A 52 -25.46 5.02 -6.12
N THR A 53 -25.04 4.37 -5.03
CA THR A 53 -24.35 3.07 -5.04
C THR A 53 -25.32 1.91 -5.30
N THR A 54 -26.60 2.05 -4.91
CA THR A 54 -27.66 1.11 -5.31
C THR A 54 -27.89 1.14 -6.82
N ILE A 55 -27.76 2.31 -7.44
CA ILE A 55 -27.99 2.50 -8.88
C ILE A 55 -26.72 2.21 -9.70
N ALA A 56 -25.55 2.61 -9.21
CA ALA A 56 -24.27 2.48 -9.90
C ALA A 56 -23.17 1.97 -8.95
N PRO A 57 -22.95 0.64 -8.93
CA PRO A 57 -21.80 0.06 -8.25
C PRO A 57 -20.51 0.70 -8.77
N GLY A 58 -19.63 1.16 -7.88
CA GLY A 58 -18.36 1.79 -8.25
C GLY A 58 -18.38 3.32 -8.37
N LEU A 59 -19.54 3.98 -8.22
CA LEU A 59 -19.60 5.45 -8.20
C LEU A 59 -18.69 6.06 -7.14
N ARG A 60 -18.61 5.44 -5.95
CA ARG A 60 -17.70 5.87 -4.88
C ARG A 60 -16.26 5.93 -5.38
N ASP A 61 -15.82 4.92 -6.11
CA ASP A 61 -14.45 4.83 -6.60
C ASP A 61 -14.19 5.85 -7.73
N VAL A 62 -15.19 6.14 -8.58
CA VAL A 62 -15.12 7.25 -9.55
C VAL A 62 -15.01 8.62 -8.88
N LEU A 63 -15.76 8.85 -7.79
CA LEU A 63 -15.67 10.11 -7.05
C LEU A 63 -14.30 10.27 -6.36
N LEU A 64 -13.77 9.19 -5.79
CA LEU A 64 -12.45 9.17 -5.16
C LEU A 64 -11.34 9.46 -6.17
N THR A 65 -11.30 8.72 -7.29
CA THR A 65 -10.30 8.92 -8.36
C THR A 65 -10.43 10.30 -9.01
N GLY A 66 -11.65 10.80 -9.19
CA GLY A 66 -11.90 12.17 -9.63
C GLY A 66 -11.35 13.23 -8.67
N LYS A 67 -11.45 12.99 -7.36
CA LYS A 67 -10.90 13.89 -6.34
C LYS A 67 -9.37 13.86 -6.29
N VAL A 68 -8.77 12.69 -6.49
CA VAL A 68 -7.31 12.55 -6.63
C VAL A 68 -6.81 13.33 -7.83
N LYS A 69 -7.45 13.16 -9.00
CA LYS A 69 -7.14 13.96 -10.20
C LYS A 69 -7.23 15.45 -9.92
N GLU A 70 -8.32 15.91 -9.28
CA GLU A 70 -8.47 17.33 -8.91
C GLU A 70 -7.30 17.82 -8.06
N ALA A 71 -6.90 17.08 -7.02
CA ALA A 71 -5.76 17.44 -6.18
C ALA A 71 -4.44 17.51 -6.97
N VAL A 72 -4.21 16.59 -7.90
CA VAL A 72 -2.99 16.55 -8.74
C VAL A 72 -2.93 17.72 -9.73
N VAL A 73 -4.04 18.04 -10.39
CA VAL A 73 -4.07 19.08 -11.44
C VAL A 73 -4.37 20.48 -10.91
N ARG A 74 -4.66 20.63 -9.62
CA ARG A 74 -5.00 21.92 -9.02
C ARG A 74 -3.81 22.87 -9.04
N GLN A 75 -3.92 23.90 -9.87
CA GLN A 75 -2.94 24.96 -10.01
C GLN A 75 -3.55 26.33 -9.69
N PRO A 76 -3.31 26.92 -8.50
CA PRO A 76 -3.48 28.35 -8.28
C PRO A 76 -2.55 29.17 -9.19
N LYS A 77 -2.71 30.50 -9.18
CA LYS A 77 -1.98 31.43 -10.05
C LYS A 77 -0.45 31.29 -10.00
N ASP A 78 0.09 30.72 -8.92
CA ASP A 78 1.53 30.64 -8.64
C ASP A 78 2.12 29.23 -8.79
N GLY A 79 1.42 28.29 -9.43
CA GLY A 79 1.92 26.93 -9.72
C GLY A 79 1.06 25.83 -9.11
N ARG A 80 1.65 24.65 -8.89
CA ARG A 80 0.93 23.50 -8.30
C ARG A 80 0.61 23.75 -6.84
N THR A 81 -0.54 23.26 -6.39
CA THR A 81 -0.92 23.33 -4.97
C THR A 81 -0.09 22.38 -4.11
N TYR A 82 0.23 21.21 -4.66
CA TYR A 82 0.97 20.15 -3.99
C TYR A 82 2.08 19.65 -4.91
N ASP A 83 3.25 19.38 -4.32
CA ASP A 83 4.39 18.80 -5.05
C ASP A 83 4.12 17.33 -5.41
N ALA A 84 3.48 16.59 -4.50
CA ALA A 84 3.08 15.21 -4.67
C ALA A 84 1.72 14.93 -4.00
N VAL A 85 1.02 13.90 -4.47
CA VAL A 85 -0.22 13.39 -3.87
C VAL A 85 -0.04 11.90 -3.60
N VAL A 86 -0.09 11.52 -2.33
CA VAL A 86 -0.06 10.11 -1.90
C VAL A 86 -1.48 9.67 -1.59
N LEU A 87 -1.92 8.58 -2.24
CA LEU A 87 -3.20 7.94 -1.99
C LEU A 87 -2.97 6.66 -1.20
N ASP A 88 -3.48 6.61 0.03
CA ASP A 88 -3.70 5.34 0.73
C ASP A 88 -4.83 4.61 0.00
N ALA A 89 -4.42 3.65 -0.83
CA ALA A 89 -5.27 3.03 -1.83
C ALA A 89 -5.90 1.73 -1.32
N PRO A 90 -6.92 1.20 -2.01
CA PRO A 90 -7.47 -0.12 -1.68
C PRO A 90 -6.43 -1.24 -1.71
N PRO A 91 -6.69 -2.38 -1.04
CA PRO A 91 -5.78 -3.52 -1.04
C PRO A 91 -5.57 -4.10 -2.46
N THR A 92 -4.53 -4.92 -2.59
CA THR A 92 -4.08 -5.59 -3.82
C THR A 92 -5.22 -6.17 -4.65
N GLY A 93 -6.10 -6.99 -4.05
CA GLY A 93 -7.22 -7.60 -4.76
C GLY A 93 -8.32 -6.64 -5.26
N ARG A 94 -8.21 -5.32 -5.00
CA ARG A 94 -9.16 -4.30 -5.48
C ARG A 94 -8.49 -3.16 -6.24
N ILE A 95 -7.17 -3.03 -6.21
CA ILE A 95 -6.47 -1.82 -6.66
C ILE A 95 -6.65 -1.56 -8.16
N ALA A 96 -6.48 -2.58 -9.01
CA ALA A 96 -6.58 -2.43 -10.45
C ALA A 96 -8.00 -2.02 -10.87
N ARG A 97 -9.02 -2.73 -10.38
CA ARG A 97 -10.43 -2.36 -10.59
C ARG A 97 -10.74 -0.95 -10.07
N PHE A 98 -10.25 -0.59 -8.88
CA PHE A 98 -10.46 0.74 -8.30
C PHE A 98 -9.90 1.85 -9.20
N LEU A 99 -8.67 1.68 -9.72
CA LEU A 99 -8.02 2.68 -10.57
C LEU A 99 -8.59 2.69 -12.00
N ASN A 100 -9.13 1.56 -12.48
CA ASN A 100 -9.72 1.45 -13.82
C ASN A 100 -11.21 1.79 -13.87
N ILE A 101 -11.89 1.95 -12.73
CA ILE A 101 -13.35 2.13 -12.68
C ILE A 101 -13.84 3.33 -13.50
N SER A 102 -13.06 4.42 -13.56
CA SER A 102 -13.40 5.59 -14.38
C SER A 102 -13.46 5.23 -15.85
N HIS A 103 -12.57 4.37 -16.33
CA HIS A 103 -12.61 3.88 -17.71
C HIS A 103 -13.86 3.05 -17.98
N GLU A 104 -14.22 2.13 -17.08
CA GLU A 104 -15.41 1.28 -17.20
C GLU A 104 -16.71 2.09 -17.24
N ILE A 105 -16.88 3.03 -16.31
CA ILE A 105 -18.07 3.89 -16.26
C ILE A 105 -18.09 4.90 -17.41
N GLY A 106 -16.93 5.43 -17.80
CA GLY A 106 -16.80 6.30 -18.97
C GLY A 106 -17.20 5.60 -20.27
N GLY A 107 -16.96 4.28 -20.39
CA GLY A 107 -17.38 3.46 -21.53
C GLY A 107 -18.90 3.39 -21.74
N LEU A 108 -19.69 3.66 -20.70
CA LEU A 108 -21.16 3.67 -20.79
C LEU A 108 -21.70 4.92 -21.49
N ALA A 109 -20.94 6.01 -21.53
CA ALA A 109 -21.33 7.27 -22.16
C ALA A 109 -20.44 7.59 -23.37
N LYS A 110 -21.01 7.59 -24.59
CA LYS A 110 -20.24 7.87 -25.82
C LYS A 110 -19.77 9.33 -25.94
N VAL A 111 -20.52 10.27 -25.36
CA VAL A 111 -20.24 11.72 -25.39
C VAL A 111 -20.73 12.37 -24.09
N GLY A 112 -20.09 13.46 -23.68
CA GLY A 112 -20.55 14.32 -22.59
C GLY A 112 -19.58 14.43 -21.40
N PRO A 113 -19.96 15.17 -20.35
CA PRO A 113 -19.08 15.50 -19.23
C PRO A 113 -18.46 14.28 -18.53
N LEU A 114 -19.22 13.18 -18.42
CA LEU A 114 -18.78 11.94 -17.80
C LEU A 114 -17.63 11.26 -18.56
N LYS A 115 -17.72 11.22 -19.91
CA LYS A 115 -16.67 10.65 -20.76
C LYS A 115 -15.38 11.47 -20.67
N ASN A 116 -15.49 12.79 -20.82
CA ASN A 116 -14.35 13.70 -20.70
C ASN A 116 -13.67 13.65 -19.32
N GLN A 117 -14.47 13.48 -18.25
CA GLN A 117 -13.93 13.31 -16.90
C GLN A 117 -13.14 12.02 -16.77
N SER A 118 -13.75 10.92 -17.18
CA SER A 118 -13.15 9.59 -17.15
C SER A 118 -11.83 9.57 -17.91
N ASP A 119 -11.82 10.11 -19.13
CA ASP A 119 -10.61 10.20 -19.95
C ASP A 119 -9.54 11.07 -19.28
N GLY A 120 -9.94 12.18 -18.66
CA GLY A 120 -9.00 13.04 -17.94
C GLY A 120 -8.46 12.43 -16.63
N VAL A 121 -9.20 11.54 -15.96
CA VAL A 121 -8.69 10.76 -14.81
C VAL A 121 -7.67 9.75 -15.32
N MET A 122 -8.03 8.96 -16.34
CA MET A 122 -7.13 7.94 -16.89
C MET A 122 -5.86 8.54 -17.50
N ALA A 123 -5.95 9.73 -18.09
CA ALA A 123 -4.79 10.45 -18.60
C ALA A 123 -3.77 10.79 -17.50
N VAL A 124 -4.22 11.06 -16.27
CA VAL A 124 -3.30 11.26 -15.13
C VAL A 124 -2.78 9.91 -14.64
N LEU A 125 -3.66 8.95 -14.39
CA LEU A 125 -3.30 7.66 -13.80
C LEU A 125 -2.34 6.82 -14.66
N ARG A 126 -2.46 6.89 -15.99
CA ARG A 126 -1.58 6.20 -16.95
C ARG A 126 -0.38 7.03 -17.40
N SER A 127 -0.20 8.23 -16.84
CA SER A 127 0.94 9.09 -17.18
C SER A 127 2.19 8.73 -16.37
N PRO A 128 3.39 9.16 -16.83
CA PRO A 128 4.62 9.07 -16.04
C PRO A 128 4.58 9.86 -14.72
N GLN A 129 3.54 10.64 -14.45
CA GLN A 129 3.37 11.36 -13.19
C GLN A 129 2.76 10.50 -12.07
N THR A 130 2.29 9.30 -12.42
CA THR A 130 1.70 8.34 -11.47
C THR A 130 2.63 7.16 -11.30
N ALA A 131 2.68 6.61 -10.09
CA ALA A 131 3.31 5.34 -9.79
C ALA A 131 2.48 4.62 -8.72
N VAL A 132 2.23 3.33 -8.92
CA VAL A 132 1.57 2.47 -7.93
C VAL A 132 2.65 1.66 -7.22
N HIS A 133 2.75 1.83 -5.91
CA HIS A 133 3.64 1.04 -5.06
C HIS A 133 2.81 -0.02 -4.32
N LEU A 134 3.27 -1.28 -4.34
CA LEU A 134 2.60 -2.37 -3.63
C LEU A 134 3.36 -2.68 -2.34
N VAL A 135 2.64 -2.71 -1.22
CA VAL A 135 3.20 -3.09 0.07
C VAL A 135 2.93 -4.56 0.31
N THR A 136 3.94 -5.32 0.74
CA THR A 136 3.83 -6.75 0.98
C THR A 136 4.57 -7.18 2.24
N LEU A 137 4.25 -8.37 2.73
CA LEU A 137 5.02 -9.08 3.76
C LEU A 137 5.72 -10.26 3.10
N LEU A 138 6.82 -10.73 3.66
CA LEU A 138 7.51 -11.94 3.19
C LEU A 138 6.79 -13.21 3.67
N GLU A 139 5.53 -13.31 3.26
CA GLU A 139 4.63 -14.43 3.48
C GLU A 139 4.11 -14.91 2.12
N GLU A 140 3.75 -16.19 2.02
CA GLU A 140 3.39 -16.83 0.74
C GLU A 140 2.24 -16.12 0.02
N MET A 141 1.15 -15.85 0.73
CA MET A 141 -0.04 -15.21 0.15
C MET A 141 0.18 -13.73 -0.20
N PRO A 142 0.69 -12.86 0.69
CA PRO A 142 1.01 -11.46 0.34
C PRO A 142 1.98 -11.31 -0.83
N VAL A 143 2.99 -12.18 -0.93
CA VAL A 143 3.90 -12.17 -2.09
C VAL A 143 3.15 -12.54 -3.36
N GLN A 144 2.35 -13.60 -3.34
CA GLN A 144 1.56 -14.01 -4.51
C GLN A 144 0.58 -12.91 -4.94
N GLU A 145 -0.16 -12.31 -4.00
CA GLU A 145 -1.05 -11.18 -4.28
C GLU A 145 -0.33 -9.98 -4.89
N THR A 146 0.92 -9.75 -4.49
CA THR A 146 1.75 -8.66 -5.04
C THR A 146 2.15 -8.97 -6.47
N VAL A 147 2.59 -10.20 -6.75
CA VAL A 147 2.94 -10.66 -8.11
C VAL A 147 1.73 -10.53 -9.03
N ASP A 148 0.58 -11.04 -8.60
CA ASP A 148 -0.67 -10.96 -9.37
C ASP A 148 -1.13 -9.51 -9.55
N GLY A 149 -1.05 -8.70 -8.50
CA GLY A 149 -1.41 -7.28 -8.55
C GLY A 149 -0.53 -6.46 -9.49
N VAL A 150 0.78 -6.75 -9.57
CA VAL A 150 1.67 -6.12 -10.56
C VAL A 150 1.24 -6.49 -11.97
N ALA A 151 1.00 -7.78 -12.24
CA ALA A 151 0.55 -8.23 -13.56
C ALA A 151 -0.79 -7.61 -13.95
N GLU A 152 -1.74 -7.51 -13.01
CA GLU A 152 -3.05 -6.90 -13.26
C GLU A 152 -2.93 -5.41 -13.59
N LEU A 153 -2.14 -4.65 -12.82
CA LEU A 153 -1.90 -3.22 -13.04
C LEU A 153 -1.24 -2.96 -14.41
N GLU A 154 -0.23 -3.75 -14.77
CA GLU A 154 0.44 -3.62 -16.06
C GLU A 154 -0.47 -3.97 -17.23
N SER A 155 -1.37 -4.95 -17.06
CA SER A 155 -2.34 -5.34 -18.10
C SER A 155 -3.33 -4.21 -18.47
N ILE A 156 -3.48 -3.21 -17.61
CA ILE A 156 -4.34 -2.04 -17.82
C ILE A 156 -3.56 -0.73 -17.97
N ASP A 157 -2.27 -0.84 -18.32
CA ASP A 157 -1.32 0.26 -18.57
C ASP A 157 -1.11 1.20 -17.38
N LEU A 158 -1.23 0.70 -16.14
CA LEU A 158 -0.92 1.48 -14.96
C LEU A 158 0.56 1.34 -14.57
N PRO A 159 1.27 2.45 -14.33
CA PRO A 159 2.68 2.43 -13.98
C PRO A 159 2.90 1.87 -12.58
N VAL A 160 3.61 0.75 -12.46
CA VAL A 160 4.08 0.20 -11.19
C VAL A 160 5.43 0.82 -10.83
N GLY A 161 5.50 1.46 -9.65
CA GLY A 161 6.69 2.16 -9.19
C GLY A 161 7.70 1.26 -8.48
N GLY A 162 7.23 0.38 -7.60
CA GLY A 162 8.09 -0.52 -6.83
C GLY A 162 7.31 -1.30 -5.79
N VAL A 163 7.98 -2.24 -5.12
CA VAL A 163 7.43 -3.06 -4.05
C VAL A 163 8.07 -2.64 -2.72
N VAL A 164 7.24 -2.43 -1.70
CA VAL A 164 7.70 -2.16 -0.33
C VAL A 164 7.50 -3.43 0.49
N VAL A 165 8.60 -4.09 0.84
CA VAL A 165 8.61 -5.26 1.71
C VAL A 165 8.64 -4.77 3.15
N ASN A 166 7.51 -4.89 3.83
CA ASN A 166 7.32 -4.35 5.17
C ASN A 166 7.60 -5.41 6.25
N MET A 167 7.89 -4.93 7.48
CA MET A 167 8.10 -5.75 8.66
C MET A 167 9.20 -6.81 8.51
N VAL A 168 10.26 -6.50 7.76
CA VAL A 168 11.42 -7.39 7.61
C VAL A 168 12.09 -7.62 8.95
N ARG A 169 12.42 -8.88 9.23
CA ARG A 169 13.10 -9.29 10.45
C ARG A 169 14.52 -9.74 10.10
N THR A 170 15.48 -9.35 10.94
CA THR A 170 16.83 -9.92 10.86
C THR A 170 16.79 -11.37 11.32
N PRO A 171 17.32 -12.33 10.54
CA PRO A 171 17.46 -13.71 10.99
C PRO A 171 18.25 -13.79 12.30
N ALA A 172 17.80 -14.63 13.24
CA ALA A 172 18.43 -14.77 14.55
C ALA A 172 19.64 -15.71 14.52
N LEU A 173 19.79 -16.50 13.46
CA LEU A 173 20.85 -17.49 13.28
C LEU A 173 21.71 -17.14 12.07
N ALA A 174 22.99 -17.53 12.12
CA ALA A 174 23.89 -17.39 10.98
C ALA A 174 23.48 -18.37 9.85
N PRO A 175 23.88 -18.13 8.58
CA PRO A 175 23.48 -18.97 7.45
C PRO A 175 23.81 -20.47 7.62
N ALA A 176 24.96 -20.79 8.21
CA ALA A 176 25.36 -22.18 8.47
C ALA A 176 24.43 -22.85 9.51
N ASP A 177 24.04 -22.11 10.54
CA ASP A 177 23.16 -22.61 11.60
C ASP A 177 21.72 -22.73 11.12
N LEU A 178 21.26 -21.84 10.24
CA LEU A 178 19.95 -21.97 9.57
C LEU A 178 19.87 -23.26 8.75
N LEU A 179 20.91 -23.57 7.98
CA LEU A 179 20.97 -24.82 7.19
C LEU A 179 21.02 -26.06 8.10
N ALA A 180 21.80 -26.00 9.18
CA ALA A 180 21.82 -27.07 10.17
C ALA A 180 20.47 -27.24 10.87
N ALA A 181 19.78 -26.14 11.21
CA ALA A 181 18.47 -26.16 11.84
C ALA A 181 17.39 -26.77 10.96
N GLU A 182 17.34 -26.37 9.69
CA GLU A 182 16.39 -26.89 8.71
C GLU A 182 16.55 -28.40 8.50
N THR A 183 17.79 -28.89 8.40
CA THR A 183 18.09 -30.30 8.14
C THR A 183 18.08 -31.16 9.41
N GLY A 184 17.80 -30.58 10.57
CA GLY A 184 17.86 -31.26 11.87
C GLY A 184 19.28 -31.62 12.33
N GLY A 185 20.30 -31.00 11.73
CA GLY A 185 21.73 -31.20 11.98
C GLY A 185 22.33 -30.28 13.05
N LEU A 186 21.53 -29.58 13.85
CA LEU A 186 22.04 -28.75 14.95
C LEU A 186 22.81 -29.58 15.99
N ASP A 187 23.93 -29.04 16.45
CA ASP A 187 24.72 -29.64 17.52
C ASP A 187 24.02 -29.45 18.88
N LEU A 188 23.32 -30.50 19.32
CA LEU A 188 22.62 -30.50 20.61
C LEU A 188 23.56 -30.39 21.81
N ALA A 189 24.81 -30.85 21.69
CA ALA A 189 25.81 -30.71 22.75
C ALA A 189 26.25 -29.25 22.87
N ALA A 190 26.46 -28.57 21.74
CA ALA A 190 26.73 -27.13 21.73
C ALA A 190 25.56 -26.32 22.31
N LEU A 191 24.31 -26.66 21.97
CA LEU A 191 23.12 -26.03 22.57
C LEU A 191 23.06 -26.23 24.10
N THR A 192 23.38 -27.44 24.56
CA THR A 192 23.44 -27.77 26.00
C THR A 192 24.49 -26.91 26.70
N ALA A 193 25.71 -26.85 26.16
CA ALA A 193 26.79 -26.03 26.72
C ALA A 193 26.45 -24.53 26.70
N GLY A 194 25.78 -24.06 25.64
CA GLY A 194 25.32 -22.66 25.53
C GLY A 194 24.29 -22.30 26.60
N LEU A 195 23.33 -23.18 26.88
CA LEU A 195 22.35 -22.99 27.96
C LEU A 195 23.04 -22.91 29.33
N GLU A 196 23.97 -23.82 29.62
CA GLU A 196 24.73 -23.81 30.88
C GLU A 196 25.53 -22.52 31.04
N ALA A 197 26.21 -22.07 29.99
CA ALA A 197 26.94 -20.81 29.97
C ALA A 197 26.03 -19.59 30.21
N ALA A 198 24.78 -19.65 29.74
CA ALA A 198 23.76 -18.63 29.97
C ALA A 198 23.10 -18.73 31.36
N GLY A 199 23.50 -19.69 32.22
CA GLY A 199 22.92 -19.90 33.53
C GLY A 199 21.55 -20.58 33.51
N VAL A 200 21.15 -21.15 32.38
CA VAL A 200 19.90 -21.90 32.20
C VAL A 200 20.19 -23.38 32.40
N ARG A 201 19.46 -24.05 33.30
CA ARG A 201 19.65 -25.49 33.51
C ARG A 201 19.15 -26.27 32.29
N PRO A 202 20.03 -26.96 31.55
CA PRO A 202 19.60 -27.73 30.39
C PRO A 202 18.79 -28.95 30.82
N SER A 203 17.83 -29.32 30.00
CA SER A 203 17.19 -30.63 30.04
C SER A 203 17.08 -31.14 28.60
N ALA A 204 17.05 -32.46 28.42
CA ALA A 204 16.91 -33.03 27.08
C ALA A 204 15.63 -32.56 26.38
N THR A 205 14.57 -32.28 27.13
CA THR A 205 13.32 -31.71 26.61
C THR A 205 13.51 -30.28 26.13
N LEU A 206 14.17 -29.43 26.93
CA LEU A 206 14.44 -28.03 26.57
C LEU A 206 15.35 -27.93 25.33
N VAL A 207 16.43 -28.71 25.29
CA VAL A 207 17.39 -28.71 24.17
C VAL A 207 16.69 -29.13 22.86
N ARG A 208 15.86 -30.18 22.90
CA ARG A 208 15.06 -30.58 21.73
C ARG A 208 14.05 -29.50 21.32
N ALA A 209 13.37 -28.87 22.28
CA ALA A 209 12.41 -27.81 21.97
C ALA A 209 13.09 -26.62 21.27
N LEU A 210 14.28 -26.21 21.74
CA LEU A 210 15.07 -25.15 21.09
C LEU A 210 15.54 -25.55 19.69
N ALA A 211 15.96 -26.80 19.49
CA ALA A 211 16.33 -27.30 18.17
C ALA A 211 15.13 -27.29 17.20
N THR A 212 13.94 -27.65 17.68
CA THR A 212 12.70 -27.54 16.89
C THR A 212 12.36 -26.09 16.57
N GLU A 213 12.42 -25.18 17.54
CA GLU A 213 12.15 -23.75 17.33
C GLU A 213 13.14 -23.12 16.34
N ALA A 214 14.41 -23.52 16.40
CA ALA A 214 15.42 -23.13 15.41
C ALA A 214 15.09 -23.66 14.01
N GLY A 215 14.60 -24.91 13.90
CA GLY A 215 14.13 -25.49 12.64
C GLY A 215 12.94 -24.73 12.05
N ASP A 216 11.95 -24.40 12.88
CA ASP A 216 10.79 -23.59 12.47
C ASP A 216 11.23 -22.19 12.02
N HIS A 217 12.19 -21.58 12.72
CA HIS A 217 12.78 -20.31 12.32
C HIS A 217 13.49 -20.40 10.97
N ALA A 218 14.29 -21.45 10.74
CA ALA A 218 14.98 -21.67 9.48
C ALA A 218 14.01 -21.86 8.31
N ALA A 219 12.96 -22.65 8.50
CA ALA A 219 11.91 -22.83 7.49
C ALA A 219 11.21 -21.50 7.14
N ARG A 220 10.97 -20.64 8.14
CA ARG A 220 10.43 -19.29 7.90
C ARG A 220 11.39 -18.42 7.09
N VAL A 221 12.66 -18.36 7.47
CA VAL A 221 13.67 -17.57 6.72
C VAL A 221 13.76 -18.04 5.27
N GLN A 222 13.68 -19.33 5.00
CA GLN A 222 13.65 -19.83 3.62
C GLN A 222 12.39 -19.45 2.84
N LEU A 223 11.23 -19.40 3.50
CA LEU A 223 10.02 -18.88 2.87
C LEU A 223 10.21 -17.41 2.52
N GLU A 224 10.81 -16.64 3.42
CA GLU A 224 11.13 -15.22 3.20
C GLU A 224 12.08 -15.03 2.01
N GLU A 225 13.15 -15.85 1.89
CA GLU A 225 14.07 -15.83 0.74
C GLU A 225 13.36 -16.17 -0.59
N ARG A 226 12.52 -17.21 -0.62
CA ARG A 226 11.71 -17.53 -1.81
C ARG A 226 10.77 -16.38 -2.18
N GLY A 227 10.23 -15.70 -1.18
CA GLY A 227 9.44 -14.48 -1.37
C GLY A 227 10.27 -13.37 -2.03
N ARG A 228 11.48 -13.11 -1.54
CA ARG A 228 12.41 -12.13 -2.14
C ARG A 228 12.74 -12.48 -3.59
N ASP A 229 13.01 -13.74 -3.89
CA ASP A 229 13.29 -14.21 -5.25
C ASP A 229 12.11 -13.96 -6.20
N ALA A 230 10.89 -14.26 -5.75
CA ALA A 230 9.67 -14.02 -6.52
C ALA A 230 9.47 -12.52 -6.81
N LEU A 231 9.68 -11.66 -5.80
CA LEU A 231 9.56 -10.21 -5.96
C LEU A 231 10.68 -9.65 -6.87
N ALA A 232 11.90 -10.16 -6.75
CA ALA A 232 13.01 -9.79 -7.64
C ALA A 232 12.71 -10.15 -9.10
N GLY A 233 12.01 -11.27 -9.33
CA GLY A 233 11.55 -11.70 -10.65
C GLY A 233 10.62 -10.71 -11.35
N LEU A 234 10.00 -9.76 -10.63
CA LEU A 234 9.15 -8.71 -11.20
C LEU A 234 9.96 -7.60 -11.90
N GLY A 235 11.28 -7.52 -11.65
CA GLY A 235 12.13 -6.47 -12.22
C GLY A 235 11.78 -5.05 -11.76
N LYS A 236 11.08 -4.91 -10.64
CA LYS A 236 10.72 -3.62 -10.03
C LYS A 236 11.68 -3.28 -8.89
N PRO A 237 11.91 -1.98 -8.59
CA PRO A 237 12.60 -1.57 -7.38
C PRO A 237 11.93 -2.17 -6.13
N SER A 238 12.73 -2.68 -5.20
CA SER A 238 12.28 -3.20 -3.91
C SER A 238 12.83 -2.36 -2.78
N TYR A 239 11.99 -2.05 -1.80
CA TYR A 239 12.34 -1.28 -0.61
C TYR A 239 11.99 -2.08 0.64
N GLU A 240 12.95 -2.33 1.52
CA GLU A 240 12.73 -3.09 2.74
C GLU A 240 12.55 -2.15 3.95
N LEU A 241 11.52 -2.41 4.75
CA LEU A 241 11.26 -1.72 6.01
C LEU A 241 11.29 -2.70 7.17
N PRO A 242 12.01 -2.38 8.26
CA PRO A 242 12.14 -3.29 9.39
C PRO A 242 10.83 -3.38 10.16
N LEU A 243 10.65 -4.49 10.87
CA LEU A 243 9.67 -4.53 11.95
C LEU A 243 10.11 -3.61 13.09
N LEU A 244 9.30 -2.59 13.39
CA LEU A 244 9.46 -1.79 14.60
C LEU A 244 8.98 -2.60 15.81
N ALA A 245 9.80 -2.65 16.87
CA ALA A 245 9.51 -3.43 18.07
C ALA A 245 8.35 -2.85 18.89
N ASP A 246 8.21 -1.53 18.87
CA ASP A 246 7.17 -0.79 19.57
C ASP A 246 5.99 -0.44 18.64
N ALA A 247 4.88 -0.01 19.23
CA ALA A 247 3.74 0.49 18.47
C ALA A 247 4.15 1.66 17.56
N ILE A 248 3.60 1.70 16.34
CA ILE A 248 3.89 2.77 15.39
C ILE A 248 3.42 4.11 15.97
N ASP A 249 4.37 4.99 16.21
CA ASP A 249 4.15 6.38 16.59
C ASP A 249 4.69 7.34 15.53
N LEU A 250 4.65 8.64 15.82
CA LEU A 250 5.13 9.65 14.89
C LEU A 250 6.64 9.52 14.62
N ALA A 251 7.44 9.14 15.62
CA ALA A 251 8.88 8.97 15.44
C ALA A 251 9.17 7.76 14.52
N GLY A 252 8.46 6.65 14.71
CA GLY A 252 8.51 5.50 13.81
C GLY A 252 8.17 5.86 12.36
N LEU A 253 7.17 6.73 12.14
CA LEU A 253 6.87 7.20 10.78
C LEU A 253 8.03 7.97 10.12
N TYR A 254 8.75 8.82 10.87
CA TYR A 254 9.94 9.50 10.35
C TYR A 254 11.10 8.54 10.10
N GLU A 255 11.27 7.52 10.96
CA GLU A 255 12.28 6.48 10.76
C GLU A 255 12.03 5.72 9.46
N LEU A 256 10.81 5.23 9.26
CA LEU A 256 10.41 4.53 8.03
C LEU A 256 10.55 5.43 6.79
N ALA A 257 10.15 6.70 6.88
CA ALA A 257 10.29 7.65 5.78
C ALA A 257 11.77 7.87 5.40
N ARG A 258 12.66 7.98 6.40
CA ARG A 258 14.11 8.08 6.16
C ARG A 258 14.64 6.83 5.47
N LEU A 259 14.25 5.64 5.94
CA LEU A 259 14.68 4.38 5.34
C LEU A 259 14.25 4.23 3.88
N LEU A 260 13.03 4.65 3.52
CA LEU A 260 12.59 4.69 2.12
C LEU A 260 13.42 5.66 1.27
N THR A 261 13.75 6.83 1.82
CA THR A 261 14.56 7.86 1.14
C THR A 261 15.99 7.37 0.92
N ASP A 262 16.61 6.77 1.95
CA ASP A 262 17.98 6.24 1.87
C ASP A 262 18.10 5.09 0.84
N GLN A 263 16.99 4.39 0.58
CA GLN A 263 16.89 3.36 -0.46
C GLN A 263 16.54 3.92 -1.85
N GLY A 264 16.34 5.23 -1.99
CA GLY A 264 16.13 5.91 -3.27
C GLY A 264 14.68 5.92 -3.78
N MET A 265 13.68 5.76 -2.90
CA MET A 265 12.27 5.85 -3.29
C MET A 265 11.83 7.28 -3.65
N ALA A 266 12.51 8.29 -3.13
CA ALA A 266 12.17 9.71 -3.26
C ALA A 266 13.37 10.56 -3.70
#